data_AF-A0A222P3A0-F1
#
_entry.id   AF-A0A222P3A0-F1
#
_cell.length_a   1.000
_cell.length_b   1.000
_cell.length_c   1.000
_cell.angle_alpha   90.00
_cell.angle_beta   90.00
_cell.angle_gamma   90.00
#
_symmetry.space_group_name_H-M   'P 1'
#
loop_
_entity.id
_entity.type
_entity.pdbx_description
1 polymer ?
#
loop_
_entity_poly.entity_id
_entity_poly.type
_entity_poly.pdbx_seq_one_letter_code
_entity_poly.pdbx_strand_id
1 'polypeptide(L)'
;MIFFARIVASIIIGLLCINTSIAARSDNFYRNFWLPKYHGERLNYCNFDGKECGLALATRYCKLMGYAYADQQIIDHNVGLTNFLFCNARCKGWRCNGFKTIRCVANMSHNPPRAYHYRLRRYVYPRFNNYRVDWCYNGRQGCGRRAAFSFCRRMGYLSVRRYAIEKHIAATEAIGNQKLCFGILCNAFKYIDCYR
;
A
#
# COMPACT_ATOMS: atom_id res chain seq x y z
N MET A 1 6.28 -50.81 -48.78
CA MET A 1 5.21 -50.46 -47.81
C MET A 1 5.72 -49.99 -46.44
N ILE A 2 6.88 -50.45 -45.95
CA ILE A 2 7.42 -50.09 -44.62
C ILE A 2 7.91 -48.61 -44.54
N PHE A 3 8.41 -48.07 -45.65
CA PHE A 3 8.96 -46.70 -45.70
C PHE A 3 7.88 -45.62 -45.57
N PHE A 4 6.72 -45.81 -46.22
CA PHE A 4 5.57 -44.92 -46.11
C PHE A 4 4.95 -44.93 -44.70
N ALA A 5 4.86 -46.09 -44.06
CA ALA A 5 4.37 -46.21 -42.69
C ALA A 5 5.24 -45.46 -41.68
N ARG A 6 6.56 -45.45 -41.87
CA ARG A 6 7.51 -44.70 -41.02
C ARG A 6 7.39 -43.19 -41.19
N ILE A 7 7.16 -42.70 -42.40
CA ILE A 7 6.96 -41.26 -42.67
C ILE A 7 5.66 -40.78 -42.02
N VAL A 8 4.57 -41.55 -42.15
CA VAL A 8 3.29 -41.22 -41.53
C VAL A 8 3.38 -41.25 -40.00
N ALA A 9 4.07 -42.24 -39.42
CA ALA A 9 4.30 -42.30 -37.97
C ALA A 9 5.12 -41.10 -37.44
N SER A 10 6.16 -40.68 -38.16
CA SER A 10 6.97 -39.50 -37.81
C SER A 10 6.17 -38.19 -37.88
N ILE A 11 5.26 -38.06 -38.84
CA ILE A 11 4.37 -36.88 -38.96
C ILE A 11 3.36 -36.85 -37.81
N ILE A 12 2.78 -37.98 -37.42
CA ILE A 12 1.82 -38.08 -36.31
C ILE A 12 2.51 -37.76 -34.97
N ILE A 13 3.73 -38.25 -34.75
CA ILE A 13 4.52 -37.93 -33.55
C ILE A 13 4.91 -36.44 -33.52
N GLY A 14 5.28 -35.87 -34.68
CA GLY A 14 5.54 -34.44 -34.81
C GLY A 14 4.33 -33.56 -34.47
N LEU A 15 3.13 -33.96 -34.91
CA LEU A 15 1.86 -33.27 -34.61
C LEU A 15 1.42 -33.40 -33.15
N LEU A 16 1.76 -34.50 -32.47
CA LEU A 16 1.47 -34.69 -31.04
C LEU A 16 2.37 -33.82 -30.13
N CYS A 17 3.58 -33.47 -30.57
CA CYS A 17 4.53 -32.67 -29.78
C CYS A 17 4.28 -31.15 -29.81
N ILE A 18 3.37 -30.64 -30.64
CA ILE A 18 3.09 -29.18 -30.75
C ILE A 18 2.01 -28.71 -29.76
N ASN A 19 1.38 -29.64 -29.01
CA ASN A 19 0.31 -29.32 -28.07
C ASN A 19 0.79 -29.03 -26.63
N THR A 20 2.10 -28.88 -26.39
CA THR A 20 2.59 -28.33 -25.12
C THR A 20 2.42 -26.81 -25.14
N SER A 21 1.17 -26.39 -25.04
CA SER A 21 0.81 -25.00 -24.81
C SER A 21 1.62 -24.48 -23.61
N ILE A 22 2.47 -23.49 -23.85
CA ILE A 22 3.06 -22.67 -22.81
C ILE A 22 1.91 -21.95 -22.13
N ALA A 23 1.33 -22.57 -21.09
CA ALA A 23 0.50 -21.86 -20.14
C ALA A 23 1.44 -20.92 -19.38
N ALA A 24 1.67 -19.73 -19.93
CA ALA A 24 2.21 -18.61 -19.18
C ALA A 24 1.20 -18.34 -18.06
N ARG A 25 1.44 -18.95 -16.90
CA ARG A 25 0.61 -18.83 -15.71
C ARG A 25 0.69 -17.37 -15.27
N SER A 26 -0.29 -16.56 -15.68
CA SER A 26 -0.43 -15.23 -15.08
C SER A 26 -0.88 -15.46 -13.64
N ASP A 27 0.06 -15.47 -12.70
CA ASP A 27 -0.25 -15.54 -11.27
C ASP A 27 -0.84 -14.20 -10.83
N ASN A 28 -2.10 -13.99 -11.20
CA ASN A 28 -2.90 -12.89 -10.71
C ASN A 28 -3.12 -13.11 -9.22
N PHE A 29 -2.75 -12.10 -8.43
CA PHE A 29 -3.06 -12.04 -7.01
C PHE A 29 -4.31 -11.20 -6.80
N TYR A 30 -5.22 -11.69 -5.96
CA TYR A 30 -6.50 -11.06 -5.69
C TYR A 30 -6.54 -10.56 -4.26
N ARG A 31 -7.10 -9.36 -4.04
CA ARG A 31 -7.44 -8.86 -2.71
C ARG A 31 -8.86 -8.35 -2.64
N ASN A 32 -9.60 -8.84 -1.65
CA ASN A 32 -10.91 -8.34 -1.32
C ASN A 32 -10.79 -7.18 -0.31
N PHE A 33 -11.36 -6.04 -0.67
CA PHE A 33 -11.58 -4.92 0.23
C PHE A 33 -13.03 -4.94 0.69
N TRP A 34 -13.23 -5.31 1.95
CA TRP A 34 -14.53 -5.28 2.61
C TRP A 34 -14.80 -3.88 3.16
N LEU A 35 -16.01 -3.38 2.91
CA LEU A 35 -16.45 -2.05 3.31
C LEU A 35 -15.39 -0.96 3.04
N PRO A 36 -14.84 -0.87 1.81
CA PRO A 36 -13.74 0.04 1.47
C PRO A 36 -14.05 1.48 1.89
N LYS A 37 -12.98 2.16 2.31
CA LYS A 37 -13.04 3.52 2.82
C LYS A 37 -12.12 4.44 2.03
N TYR A 38 -12.52 5.69 1.88
CA TYR A 38 -11.72 6.76 1.30
C TYR A 38 -11.73 7.95 2.25
N HIS A 39 -10.54 8.42 2.65
CA HIS A 39 -10.37 9.42 3.71
C HIS A 39 -11.13 9.12 5.03
N GLY A 40 -11.21 7.85 5.42
CA GLY A 40 -11.80 7.42 6.69
C GLY A 40 -13.30 7.12 6.65
N GLU A 41 -14.00 7.48 5.59
CA GLU A 41 -15.44 7.25 5.39
C GLU A 41 -15.71 6.18 4.31
N ARG A 42 -16.91 5.58 4.30
CA ARG A 42 -17.29 4.55 3.32
C ARG A 42 -17.20 5.09 1.90
N LEU A 43 -16.53 4.37 1.00
CA LEU A 43 -16.46 4.75 -0.41
C LEU A 43 -17.84 4.68 -1.06
N ASN A 44 -18.25 5.78 -1.70
CA ASN A 44 -19.50 5.84 -2.47
C ASN A 44 -19.43 4.92 -3.70
N TYR A 45 -20.57 4.30 -4.04
CA TYR A 45 -20.69 3.39 -5.18
C TYR A 45 -20.51 4.06 -6.55
N CYS A 46 -20.83 5.35 -6.63
CA CYS A 46 -20.74 6.18 -7.83
C CYS A 46 -19.76 7.34 -7.63
N ASN A 47 -19.28 7.90 -8.73
CA ASN A 47 -18.60 9.19 -8.73
C ASN A 47 -19.59 10.33 -8.39
N PHE A 48 -19.06 11.53 -8.17
CA PHE A 48 -19.84 12.69 -7.76
C PHE A 48 -21.02 13.01 -8.70
N ASP A 49 -20.81 12.92 -10.02
CA ASP A 49 -21.84 13.21 -11.02
C ASP A 49 -22.79 12.03 -11.30
N GLY A 50 -22.59 10.88 -10.65
CA GLY A 50 -23.39 9.66 -10.85
C GLY A 50 -23.19 8.95 -12.19
N LYS A 51 -22.31 9.44 -13.06
CA LYS A 51 -22.06 8.90 -14.42
C LYS A 51 -21.23 7.62 -14.42
N GLU A 52 -20.35 7.45 -13.44
CA GLU A 52 -19.51 6.25 -13.31
C GLU A 52 -19.76 5.59 -11.96
N CYS A 53 -20.24 4.34 -12.01
CA CYS A 53 -20.55 3.55 -10.84
C CYS A 53 -19.98 2.13 -10.97
N GLY A 54 -19.96 1.39 -9.86
CA GLY A 54 -19.64 -0.03 -9.87
C GLY A 54 -18.19 -0.30 -10.31
N LEU A 55 -18.00 -1.17 -11.29
CA LEU A 55 -16.69 -1.72 -11.64
C LEU A 55 -15.68 -0.65 -12.12
N ALA A 56 -16.16 0.38 -12.82
CA ALA A 56 -15.31 1.47 -13.31
C ALA A 56 -14.70 2.27 -12.14
N LEU A 57 -15.55 2.67 -11.18
CA LEU A 57 -15.11 3.37 -9.98
C LEU A 57 -14.30 2.47 -9.05
N ALA A 58 -14.70 1.20 -8.92
CA ALA A 58 -13.95 0.19 -8.18
C ALA A 58 -12.55 -0.02 -8.76
N THR A 59 -12.41 -0.02 -10.08
CA THR A 59 -11.11 -0.09 -10.77
C THR A 59 -10.26 1.14 -10.47
N ARG A 60 -10.83 2.35 -10.47
CA ARG A 60 -10.13 3.55 -10.04
C ARG A 60 -9.63 3.43 -8.59
N TYR A 61 -10.48 2.93 -7.68
CA TYR A 61 -10.09 2.66 -6.29
C TYR A 61 -8.97 1.60 -6.20
N CYS A 62 -9.06 0.49 -6.92
CA CYS A 62 -8.03 -0.54 -6.96
C CYS A 62 -6.69 0.01 -7.48
N LYS A 63 -6.72 0.83 -8.54
CA LYS A 63 -5.53 1.53 -9.06
C LYS A 63 -4.90 2.43 -8.00
N LEU A 64 -5.71 3.15 -7.22
CA LEU A 64 -5.21 3.92 -6.08
C LEU A 64 -4.59 3.03 -5.01
N MET A 65 -5.18 1.86 -4.73
CA MET A 65 -4.63 0.89 -3.79
C MET A 65 -3.39 0.15 -4.30
N GLY A 66 -2.94 0.41 -5.55
CA GLY A 66 -1.75 -0.20 -6.15
C GLY A 66 -2.02 -1.50 -6.91
N TYR A 67 -3.28 -1.79 -7.23
CA TYR A 67 -3.70 -2.94 -8.03
C TYR A 67 -3.93 -2.52 -9.48
N ALA A 68 -3.99 -3.48 -10.41
CA ALA A 68 -4.18 -3.18 -11.82
C ALA A 68 -5.62 -2.74 -12.12
N TYR A 69 -6.61 -3.46 -11.58
CA TYR A 69 -8.04 -3.18 -11.78
C TYR A 69 -8.92 -3.90 -10.74
N ALA A 70 -10.23 -3.67 -10.80
CA ALA A 70 -11.22 -4.44 -10.06
C ALA A 70 -11.91 -5.43 -11.01
N ASP A 71 -12.05 -6.69 -10.61
CA ASP A 71 -12.77 -7.71 -11.40
C ASP A 71 -14.13 -8.09 -10.77
N GLN A 72 -14.34 -7.75 -9.50
CA GLN A 72 -15.64 -7.89 -8.83
C GLN A 72 -15.94 -6.70 -7.94
N GLN A 73 -17.23 -6.43 -7.80
CA GLN A 73 -17.77 -5.45 -6.88
C GLN A 73 -19.13 -5.91 -6.40
N ILE A 74 -19.46 -5.57 -5.15
CA ILE A 74 -20.81 -5.75 -4.59
C ILE A 74 -21.22 -4.40 -4.01
N ILE A 75 -22.42 -3.95 -4.35
CA ILE A 75 -23.02 -2.73 -3.80
C ILE A 75 -23.59 -2.97 -2.39
N ASP A 76 -23.54 -1.92 -1.58
CA ASP A 76 -24.16 -1.79 -0.27
C ASP A 76 -25.17 -0.64 -0.35
N HIS A 77 -26.45 -0.94 -0.22
CA HIS A 77 -27.52 0.03 -0.41
C HIS A 77 -27.80 0.82 0.86
N ASN A 78 -28.18 2.09 0.70
CA ASN A 78 -28.70 2.92 1.79
C ASN A 78 -27.78 3.03 3.01
N VAL A 79 -26.47 3.12 2.79
CA VAL A 79 -25.42 3.24 3.82
C VAL A 79 -25.54 4.54 4.62
N GLY A 80 -26.20 5.56 4.07
CA GLY A 80 -26.46 6.82 4.78
C GLY A 80 -25.32 7.82 4.69
N LEU A 81 -24.08 7.40 4.92
CA LEU A 81 -22.90 8.27 4.86
C LEU A 81 -21.79 7.65 4.02
N THR A 82 -21.48 8.27 2.88
CA THR A 82 -20.38 7.84 2.01
C THR A 82 -19.58 9.01 1.46
N ASN A 83 -18.38 8.74 0.99
CA ASN A 83 -17.43 9.72 0.46
C ASN A 83 -17.11 9.42 -0.99
N PHE A 84 -17.11 10.45 -1.83
CA PHE A 84 -16.86 10.30 -3.26
C PHE A 84 -15.36 10.15 -3.53
N LEU A 85 -15.02 9.34 -4.53
CA LEU A 85 -13.63 9.16 -4.95
C LEU A 85 -13.13 10.42 -5.69
N PHE A 86 -11.92 10.89 -5.37
CA PHE A 86 -11.26 12.04 -6.00
C PHE A 86 -11.88 13.43 -5.78
N CYS A 87 -12.82 13.57 -4.87
CA CYS A 87 -13.29 14.89 -4.45
C CYS A 87 -13.56 14.92 -2.95
N ASN A 88 -13.70 16.14 -2.40
CA ASN A 88 -14.00 16.35 -0.98
C ASN A 88 -15.50 16.32 -0.67
N ALA A 89 -16.33 15.89 -1.62
CA ALA A 89 -17.78 15.82 -1.45
C ALA A 89 -18.18 14.51 -0.76
N ARG A 90 -19.26 14.58 0.02
CA ARG A 90 -19.83 13.44 0.74
C ARG A 90 -21.29 13.28 0.34
N CYS A 91 -21.76 12.05 0.31
CA CYS A 91 -23.17 11.74 0.22
C CYS A 91 -23.71 11.53 1.63
N LYS A 92 -24.79 12.25 1.96
CA LYS A 92 -25.53 12.10 3.21
C LYS A 92 -27.00 11.83 2.91
N GLY A 93 -27.55 10.80 3.53
CA GLY A 93 -28.97 10.42 3.41
C GLY A 93 -29.18 8.99 2.93
N TRP A 94 -30.42 8.54 3.02
CA TRP A 94 -30.80 7.15 2.74
C TRP A 94 -30.53 6.69 1.31
N ARG A 95 -30.40 7.61 0.34
CA ARG A 95 -30.08 7.26 -1.07
C ARG A 95 -28.60 6.99 -1.32
N CYS A 96 -27.75 7.16 -0.30
CA CYS A 96 -26.31 7.01 -0.42
C CYS A 96 -25.91 5.55 -0.38
N ASN A 97 -25.43 5.04 -1.51
CA ASN A 97 -24.90 3.69 -1.63
C ASN A 97 -23.37 3.69 -1.48
N GLY A 98 -22.84 2.57 -1.00
CA GLY A 98 -21.40 2.32 -0.92
C GLY A 98 -21.04 0.98 -1.55
N PHE A 99 -19.76 0.64 -1.56
CA PHE A 99 -19.33 -0.71 -1.98
C PHE A 99 -19.30 -1.66 -0.80
N LYS A 100 -20.06 -2.75 -0.78
CA LYS A 100 -19.94 -3.80 0.25
C LYS A 100 -18.60 -4.51 0.16
N THR A 101 -18.19 -4.84 -1.07
CA THR A 101 -16.88 -5.43 -1.35
C THR A 101 -16.36 -4.99 -2.71
N ILE A 102 -15.04 -4.92 -2.85
CA ILE A 102 -14.34 -4.76 -4.13
C ILE A 102 -13.21 -5.79 -4.17
N ARG A 103 -13.14 -6.60 -5.23
CA ARG A 103 -12.00 -7.48 -5.48
C ARG A 103 -11.06 -6.81 -6.46
N CYS A 104 -9.84 -6.54 -5.99
CA CYS A 104 -8.78 -5.96 -6.78
C CYS A 104 -7.83 -7.05 -7.29
N VAL A 105 -7.43 -6.94 -8.55
CA VAL A 105 -6.47 -7.83 -9.21
C VAL A 105 -5.12 -7.12 -9.34
N ALA A 106 -4.06 -7.77 -8.90
CA ALA A 106 -2.68 -7.37 -9.17
C ALA A 106 -1.97 -8.46 -9.95
N ASN A 107 -1.14 -8.04 -10.91
CA ASN A 107 -0.21 -8.95 -11.54
C ASN A 107 1.01 -9.04 -10.63
N MET A 108 1.49 -10.25 -10.30
CA MET A 108 2.80 -10.41 -9.66
C MET A 108 3.88 -9.93 -10.62
N SER A 109 4.18 -8.64 -10.58
CA SER A 109 5.34 -8.06 -11.26
C SER A 109 6.53 -8.17 -10.33
N HIS A 110 7.69 -8.53 -10.87
CA HIS A 110 8.97 -8.37 -10.17
C HIS A 110 9.27 -6.91 -9.82
N ASN A 111 8.56 -5.96 -10.46
CA ASN A 111 8.59 -4.55 -10.11
C ASN A 111 7.49 -4.24 -9.08
N PRO A 112 7.83 -3.84 -7.84
CA PRO A 112 6.84 -3.55 -6.82
C PRO A 112 5.91 -2.40 -7.24
N PRO A 113 4.59 -2.48 -6.96
CA PRO A 113 3.63 -1.45 -7.34
C PRO A 113 3.96 -0.10 -6.69
N ARG A 114 3.68 0.99 -7.42
CA ARG A 114 3.90 2.37 -6.94
C ARG A 114 2.98 2.65 -5.74
N ALA A 115 3.55 2.85 -4.56
CA ALA A 115 2.80 3.09 -3.33
C ALA A 115 2.09 4.46 -3.36
N TYR A 116 0.78 4.49 -3.63
CA TYR A 116 0.06 5.75 -3.83
C TYR A 116 -0.47 6.39 -2.53
N HIS A 117 -0.53 5.70 -1.39
CA HIS A 117 -1.29 6.24 -0.26
C HIS A 117 -0.55 6.99 0.85
N TYR A 118 0.78 6.94 0.94
CA TYR A 118 1.54 7.76 1.91
C TYR A 118 2.97 8.02 1.39
N ARG A 119 3.10 8.82 0.32
CA ARG A 119 4.45 9.27 -0.11
C ARG A 119 5.17 9.97 1.03
N LEU A 120 4.46 10.73 1.85
CA LEU A 120 5.06 11.49 2.93
C LEU A 120 4.20 11.41 4.19
N ARG A 121 4.78 10.97 5.30
CA ARG A 121 4.17 11.08 6.61
C ARG A 121 5.09 11.82 7.56
N ARG A 122 4.58 12.90 8.15
CA ARG A 122 5.22 13.61 9.24
C ARG A 122 4.86 12.97 10.57
N TYR A 123 5.86 12.53 11.30
CA TYR A 123 5.75 12.15 12.70
C TYR A 123 6.19 13.33 13.55
N VAL A 124 5.25 13.95 14.25
CA VAL A 124 5.52 15.00 15.24
C VAL A 124 5.84 14.34 16.57
N TYR A 125 6.91 14.77 17.23
CA TYR A 125 7.41 14.14 18.45
C TYR A 125 7.48 12.61 18.34
N PRO A 126 8.20 12.07 17.33
CA PRO A 126 8.22 10.65 17.04
C PRO A 126 8.61 9.86 18.28
N ARG A 127 7.78 8.87 18.60
CA ARG A 127 7.99 7.94 19.70
C ARG A 127 8.21 6.54 19.15
N PHE A 128 9.08 5.81 19.82
CA PHE A 128 9.26 4.37 19.62
C PHE A 128 9.07 3.75 21.00
N ASN A 129 8.17 2.77 21.11
CA ASN A 129 7.65 2.31 22.40
C ASN A 129 7.06 3.47 23.23
N ASN A 130 7.52 3.65 24.46
CA ASN A 130 6.99 4.64 25.40
C ASN A 130 7.75 5.98 25.38
N TYR A 131 8.92 6.04 24.74
CA TYR A 131 9.81 7.20 24.78
C TYR A 131 9.93 7.91 23.43
N ARG A 132 10.30 9.20 23.49
CA ARG A 132 10.63 9.96 22.28
C ARG A 132 11.94 9.44 21.71
N VAL A 133 12.01 9.33 20.39
CA VAL A 133 13.22 8.83 19.70
C VAL A 133 14.35 9.80 19.93
N ASP A 134 15.46 9.28 20.46
CA ASP A 134 16.70 10.02 20.67
C ASP A 134 17.27 10.51 19.33
N TRP A 135 17.87 11.69 19.34
CA TRP A 135 18.52 12.26 18.17
C TRP A 135 19.63 11.37 17.60
N CYS A 136 20.28 10.56 18.44
CA CYS A 136 21.38 9.67 18.10
C CYS A 136 20.95 8.20 18.03
N TYR A 137 21.38 7.50 16.97
CA TYR A 137 21.00 6.12 16.72
C TYR A 137 21.32 5.18 17.89
N ASN A 138 22.49 5.34 18.51
CA ASN A 138 22.92 4.58 19.68
C ASN A 138 23.00 5.43 20.97
N GLY A 139 22.36 6.60 20.99
CA GLY A 139 22.38 7.57 22.11
C GLY A 139 23.61 8.48 22.17
N ARG A 140 24.64 8.24 21.35
CA ARG A 140 25.83 9.12 21.22
C ARG A 140 26.33 9.25 19.78
N GLN A 141 26.19 8.19 18.99
CA GLN A 141 26.69 8.11 17.62
C GLN A 141 25.54 7.94 16.62
N GLY A 142 25.81 8.30 15.35
CA GLY A 142 24.84 8.13 14.27
C GLY A 142 23.64 9.07 14.38
N CYS A 143 23.89 10.34 14.67
CA CYS A 143 22.84 11.31 14.99
C CYS A 143 22.18 11.92 13.75
N GLY A 144 20.94 12.39 13.91
CA GLY A 144 20.15 12.99 12.83
C GLY A 144 19.71 11.94 11.81
N ARG A 145 20.27 11.98 10.59
CA ARG A 145 19.75 11.21 9.44
C ARG A 145 19.69 9.71 9.70
N ARG A 146 20.71 9.12 10.33
CA ARG A 146 20.77 7.66 10.56
C ARG A 146 19.68 7.19 11.53
N ALA A 147 19.51 7.90 12.65
CA ALA A 147 18.43 7.62 13.60
C ALA A 147 17.05 7.83 12.97
N ALA A 148 16.85 8.95 12.26
CA ALA A 148 15.60 9.23 11.55
C ALA A 148 15.28 8.15 10.50
N PHE A 149 16.30 7.69 9.76
CA PHE A 149 16.13 6.67 8.71
C PHE A 149 15.73 5.33 9.31
N SER A 150 16.39 4.90 10.39
CA SER A 150 16.00 3.69 11.12
C SER A 150 14.56 3.78 11.61
N PHE A 151 14.15 4.94 12.14
CA PHE A 151 12.76 5.17 12.55
C PHE A 151 11.80 5.00 11.38
N CYS A 152 12.04 5.66 10.26
CA CYS A 152 11.18 5.55 9.09
C CYS A 152 11.11 4.12 8.54
N ARG A 153 12.23 3.38 8.52
CA ARG A 153 12.26 1.96 8.12
C ARG A 153 11.39 1.09 9.03
N ARG A 154 11.48 1.27 10.36
CA ARG A 154 10.62 0.57 11.34
C ARG A 154 9.15 0.95 11.21
N MET A 155 8.85 2.17 10.76
CA MET A 155 7.50 2.62 10.44
C MET A 155 7.01 2.19 9.04
N GLY A 156 7.81 1.43 8.28
CA GLY A 156 7.46 0.90 6.96
C GLY A 156 7.76 1.82 5.77
N TYR A 157 8.49 2.93 5.95
CA TYR A 157 8.86 3.88 4.90
C TYR A 157 10.25 3.55 4.33
N LEU A 158 10.53 3.99 3.10
CA LEU A 158 11.79 3.66 2.41
C LEU A 158 12.90 4.68 2.66
N SER A 159 12.56 5.91 3.03
CA SER A 159 13.48 7.03 3.15
C SER A 159 13.03 8.07 4.18
N VAL A 160 13.91 9.03 4.46
CA VAL A 160 13.68 10.23 5.26
C VAL A 160 13.84 11.44 4.38
N ARG A 161 12.86 12.34 4.41
CA ARG A 161 12.91 13.58 3.62
C ARG A 161 13.41 14.76 4.44
N ARG A 162 12.88 14.96 5.65
CA ARG A 162 13.23 16.08 6.54
C ARG A 162 13.12 15.63 7.99
N TYR A 163 13.88 16.26 8.87
CA TYR A 163 13.81 16.03 10.31
C TYR A 163 14.40 17.25 11.02
N ALA A 164 14.02 17.46 12.28
CA ALA A 164 14.56 18.52 13.11
C ALA A 164 14.81 18.03 14.53
N ILE A 165 15.84 18.56 15.17
CA ILE A 165 16.17 18.29 16.57
C ILE A 165 15.34 19.19 17.48
N GLU A 166 14.97 18.65 18.64
CA GLU A 166 14.52 19.39 19.80
C GLU A 166 15.49 19.07 20.95
N LYS A 167 16.06 20.12 21.54
CA LYS A 167 17.07 19.97 22.59
C LYS A 167 16.43 19.99 23.98
N HIS A 168 17.16 19.48 24.97
CA HIS A 168 16.79 19.56 26.38
C HIS A 168 15.47 18.87 26.73
N ILE A 169 15.32 17.62 26.28
CA ILE A 169 14.14 16.78 26.53
C ILE A 169 14.39 15.88 27.73
N ALA A 170 13.41 15.76 28.63
CA ALA A 170 13.58 15.02 29.89
C ALA A 170 13.93 13.53 29.72
N ALA A 171 13.36 12.86 28.70
CA ALA A 171 13.60 11.43 28.46
C ALA A 171 13.53 11.08 26.97
N THR A 172 14.53 10.33 26.49
CA THR A 172 14.61 9.80 25.12
C THR A 172 15.11 8.36 25.10
N GLU A 173 14.81 7.65 24.01
CA GLU A 173 15.27 6.28 23.77
C GLU A 173 15.96 6.16 22.41
N ALA A 174 17.17 5.62 22.41
CA ALA A 174 17.95 5.39 21.21
C ALA A 174 17.42 4.21 20.38
N ILE A 175 17.18 4.43 19.10
CA ILE A 175 16.49 3.44 18.25
C ILE A 175 17.33 2.23 17.84
N GLY A 176 18.65 2.32 17.95
CA GLY A 176 19.59 1.27 17.58
C GLY A 176 19.82 0.24 18.68
N ASN A 177 19.94 0.70 19.93
CA ASN A 177 20.30 -0.13 21.09
C ASN A 177 19.36 0.04 22.28
N GLN A 178 18.24 0.75 22.13
CA GLN A 178 17.23 0.97 23.18
C GLN A 178 17.78 1.67 24.43
N LYS A 179 18.92 2.35 24.31
CA LYS A 179 19.52 3.08 25.43
C LYS A 179 18.66 4.28 25.79
N LEU A 180 18.27 4.35 27.06
CA LEU A 180 17.54 5.48 27.62
C LEU A 180 18.50 6.62 27.96
N CYS A 181 18.05 7.85 27.73
CA CYS A 181 18.69 9.07 28.19
C CYS A 181 17.68 9.83 29.04
N PHE A 182 18.12 10.25 30.23
CA PHE A 182 17.33 11.07 31.14
C PHE A 182 18.10 12.34 31.50
N GLY A 183 17.39 13.46 31.57
CA GLY A 183 17.93 14.75 31.99
C GLY A 183 18.08 15.77 30.86
N ILE A 184 18.55 16.97 31.23
CA ILE A 184 18.52 18.15 30.35
C ILE A 184 19.49 18.06 29.16
N LEU A 185 20.40 17.09 29.13
CA LEU A 185 21.35 16.92 28.02
C LEU A 185 20.78 16.05 26.87
N CYS A 186 19.62 15.43 27.07
CA CYS A 186 19.02 14.56 26.08
C CYS A 186 18.32 15.36 24.98
N ASN A 187 18.42 14.88 23.74
CA ASN A 187 17.86 15.54 22.58
C ASN A 187 16.99 14.55 21.81
N ALA A 188 15.82 15.01 21.36
CA ALA A 188 14.88 14.19 20.60
C ALA A 188 14.67 14.77 19.20
N PHE A 189 13.97 14.05 18.35
CA PHE A 189 13.41 14.64 17.15
C PHE A 189 12.17 15.49 17.47
N LYS A 190 12.11 16.73 16.96
CA LYS A 190 10.89 17.55 16.92
C LYS A 190 9.90 16.96 15.93
N TYR A 191 10.39 16.60 14.75
CA TYR A 191 9.63 15.87 13.74
C TYR A 191 10.55 15.02 12.85
N ILE A 192 9.96 13.99 12.23
CA ILE A 192 10.57 13.21 11.13
C ILE A 192 9.55 13.07 10.00
N ASP A 193 9.93 13.49 8.80
CA ASP A 193 9.18 13.32 7.57
C ASP A 193 9.67 12.05 6.88
N CYS A 194 8.91 10.96 7.01
CA CYS A 194 9.19 9.69 6.36
C CYS A 194 8.62 9.67 4.95
N TYR A 195 9.37 9.11 4.02
CA TYR A 195 9.00 9.00 2.60
C TYR A 195 9.06 7.55 2.12
N ARG A 196 8.09 7.13 1.31
CA ARG A 196 8.09 5.82 0.64
C ARG A 196 8.11 6.04 -0.87
#